data_AF-V8PDD7-F1
#
_entry.id   AF-V8PDD7-F1
#
_cell.length_a   1.000
_cell.length_b   1.000
_cell.length_c   1.000
_cell.angle_alpha   90.00
_cell.angle_beta   90.00
_cell.angle_gamma   90.00
#
_symmetry.space_group_name_H-M   'P 1'
#
loop_
_entity.id
_entity.type
_entity.pdbx_description
1 polymer ?
#
loop_
_entity_poly.entity_id
_entity_poly.type
_entity_poly.pdbx_seq_one_letter_code
_entity_poly.pdbx_strand_id
1 'polypeptide(L)'
;MAELPPGIRLITSFTKDQWYRAFIFVLTFMLYVSFHLSRKPISIVKGELHKHCTTLQIFEWDTHEENGIHIPSVKTYNNSRCGWEPFDKSNYKQLLGALDYSFLCAYAVGMYLSGIIGERLPIRYYLSGGMLASGFFTALFGIGYFCNIHSLWYYIIAQVANGLVQTTGWPSVVTCIGNWFGKGRRGLIMGLWNSHTSVGNILGSLIAGYWVSTCWGLSFVGVVEFSLCLLFAKLVSYTFLFWLPLYITNVEHLDAKKAGDLSTLFDVGGIFGGILAGVISDRLKKRATTCGMMLLIAGPTLYMFSAISKMGFEATIIMLLICGALVNGPYALITTAVSADLGTHKSLHGNAKALSTVTAIIDGTGSIGAALGPLLAGLLSSSGWNNVFYMLMIADTCALLFLLRLIRKELQCSLDQTLFKDH
;
A
#
# COMPACT_ATOMS: atom_id res chain seq x y z
N MET A 1 -16.60 14.91 43.59
CA MET A 1 -16.68 14.35 42.23
C MET A 1 -15.32 14.51 41.59
N ALA A 2 -14.71 13.43 41.08
CA ALA A 2 -13.42 13.52 40.40
C ALA A 2 -13.57 14.36 39.11
N GLU A 3 -12.66 15.30 38.87
CA GLU A 3 -12.65 16.05 37.62
C GLU A 3 -12.33 15.12 36.45
N LEU A 4 -13.07 15.26 35.36
CA LEU A 4 -12.79 14.54 34.13
C LEU A 4 -11.39 14.92 33.61
N PRO A 5 -10.58 13.93 33.16
CA PRO A 5 -9.29 14.19 32.52
C PRO A 5 -9.40 15.26 31.42
N PRO A 6 -8.38 16.12 31.24
CA PRO A 6 -8.44 17.25 30.30
C PRO A 6 -8.83 16.85 28.88
N GLY A 7 -8.35 15.69 28.41
CA GLY A 7 -8.71 15.15 27.10
C GLY A 7 -10.18 14.77 26.97
N ILE A 8 -10.77 14.16 28.02
CA ILE A 8 -12.20 13.81 28.03
C ILE A 8 -13.04 15.08 28.11
N ARG A 9 -12.61 16.07 28.89
CA ARG A 9 -13.26 17.38 29.01
C ARG A 9 -13.25 18.16 27.69
N LEU A 10 -12.16 18.07 26.92
CA LEU A 10 -12.09 18.62 25.56
C LEU A 10 -13.03 17.87 24.62
N ILE A 11 -13.06 16.54 24.65
CA ILE A 11 -13.89 15.74 23.75
C ILE A 11 -15.38 15.99 23.99
N THR A 12 -15.80 16.10 25.25
CA THR A 12 -17.19 16.38 25.64
C THR A 12 -17.59 17.84 25.50
N SER A 13 -16.64 18.76 25.30
CA SER A 13 -16.92 20.19 25.10
C SER A 13 -17.59 20.50 23.76
N PHE A 14 -17.51 19.58 22.80
CA PHE A 14 -18.11 19.74 21.48
C PHE A 14 -19.46 19.04 21.37
N THR A 15 -20.40 19.66 20.66
CA THR A 15 -21.68 19.06 20.35
C THR A 15 -21.52 17.93 19.32
N LYS A 16 -22.48 17.00 19.29
CA LYS A 16 -22.49 15.92 18.27
C LYS A 16 -22.43 16.48 16.84
N ASP A 17 -23.11 17.60 16.58
CA ASP A 17 -23.11 18.27 15.27
C ASP A 17 -21.72 18.81 14.89
N GLN A 18 -20.98 19.39 15.84
CA GLN A 18 -19.61 19.86 15.62
C GLN A 18 -18.68 18.69 15.29
N TRP A 19 -18.82 17.57 16.00
CA TRP A 19 -18.08 16.35 15.70
C TRP A 19 -18.39 15.80 14.30
N TYR A 20 -19.67 15.80 13.89
CA TYR A 20 -20.04 15.38 12.54
C TYR A 20 -19.47 16.31 11.46
N ARG A 21 -19.51 17.63 11.66
CA ARG A 21 -18.90 18.59 10.73
C ARG A 21 -17.39 18.39 10.61
N ALA A 22 -16.70 18.25 11.74
CA ALA A 22 -15.26 18.00 11.76
C ALA A 22 -14.90 16.68 11.06
N PHE A 23 -15.65 15.62 11.35
CA PHE A 23 -15.49 14.32 10.71
C PHE A 23 -15.69 14.41 9.20
N ILE A 24 -16.78 15.03 8.73
CA ILE A 24 -17.05 15.17 7.29
C ILE A 24 -15.97 16.00 6.60
N PHE A 25 -15.50 17.08 7.24
CA PHE A 25 -14.40 17.89 6.71
C PHE A 25 -13.12 17.07 6.54
N VAL A 26 -12.70 16.36 7.59
CA VAL A 26 -11.49 15.53 7.56
C VAL A 26 -11.63 14.39 6.57
N LEU A 27 -12.77 13.70 6.56
CA LEU A 27 -13.05 12.61 5.63
C LEU A 27 -12.94 13.12 4.19
N THR A 28 -13.71 14.14 3.82
CA THR A 28 -13.71 14.69 2.46
C THR A 28 -12.35 15.26 2.05
N PHE A 29 -11.61 15.87 2.99
CA PHE A 29 -10.23 16.30 2.77
C PHE A 29 -9.33 15.12 2.39
N MET A 30 -9.36 14.04 3.18
CA MET A 30 -8.54 12.85 2.93
C MET A 30 -8.92 12.15 1.61
N LEU A 31 -10.22 12.07 1.30
CA LEU A 31 -10.68 11.51 0.01
C LEU A 31 -10.08 12.28 -1.18
N TYR A 32 -9.97 13.60 -1.05
CA TYR A 32 -9.42 14.46 -2.09
C TYR A 32 -7.90 14.47 -2.15
N VAL A 33 -7.23 14.36 -1.01
CA VAL A 33 -5.80 14.05 -0.96
C VAL A 33 -5.53 12.79 -1.78
N SER A 34 -6.33 11.73 -1.63
CA SER A 34 -6.19 10.48 -2.38
C SER A 34 -6.39 10.64 -3.89
N PHE A 35 -7.37 11.44 -4.34
CA PHE A 35 -7.55 11.73 -5.77
C PHE A 35 -6.35 12.47 -6.38
N HIS A 36 -5.77 13.43 -5.65
CA HIS A 36 -4.59 14.15 -6.15
C HIS A 36 -3.32 13.30 -6.08
N LEU A 37 -3.20 12.50 -5.03
CA LEU A 37 -2.14 11.50 -4.86
C LEU A 37 -2.14 10.51 -6.03
N SER A 38 -3.30 10.00 -6.46
CA SER A 38 -3.40 9.01 -7.54
C SER A 38 -3.02 9.56 -8.92
N ARG A 39 -3.22 10.87 -9.18
CA ARG A 39 -2.85 11.52 -10.45
C ARG A 39 -1.35 11.72 -10.60
N LYS A 40 -0.66 11.98 -9.49
CA LYS A 40 0.72 12.46 -9.53
C LYS A 40 1.74 11.44 -10.03
N PRO A 41 1.63 10.12 -9.76
CA PRO A 41 2.53 9.12 -10.30
C PRO A 41 2.76 9.19 -11.81
N ILE A 42 1.72 9.48 -12.60
CA ILE A 42 1.85 9.61 -14.07
C ILE A 42 2.84 10.72 -14.44
N SER A 43 2.76 11.87 -13.76
CA SER A 43 3.67 13.00 -13.99
C SER A 43 5.13 12.65 -13.68
N ILE A 44 5.38 11.77 -12.71
CA ILE A 44 6.72 11.35 -12.32
C ILE A 44 7.25 10.29 -13.30
N VAL A 45 6.40 9.32 -13.66
CA VAL A 45 6.74 8.20 -14.54
C VAL A 45 7.06 8.63 -15.98
N LYS A 46 6.52 9.76 -16.46
CA LYS A 46 6.85 10.31 -17.78
C LYS A 46 8.35 10.45 -18.03
N GLY A 47 9.14 10.79 -17.01
CA GLY A 47 10.60 10.91 -17.13
C GLY A 47 11.31 9.57 -17.37
N GLU A 48 10.64 8.45 -17.07
CA GLU A 48 11.17 7.09 -17.23
C GLU A 48 10.64 6.41 -18.49
N LEU A 49 9.50 6.86 -19.02
CA LEU A 49 8.96 6.39 -20.30
C LEU A 49 9.85 6.78 -21.50
N HIS A 50 10.56 7.91 -21.39
CA HIS A 50 11.53 8.36 -22.39
C HIS A 50 12.81 8.84 -21.70
N LYS A 51 13.94 8.16 -21.95
CA LYS A 51 15.27 8.55 -21.45
C LYS A 51 16.14 9.01 -22.62
N HIS A 52 16.98 10.01 -22.37
CA HIS A 52 18.03 10.38 -23.32
C HIS A 52 19.13 9.32 -23.27
N CYS A 53 19.11 8.39 -24.23
CA CYS A 53 20.17 7.39 -24.36
C CYS A 53 21.41 8.08 -24.91
N THR A 54 22.46 8.22 -24.11
CA THR A 54 23.80 8.49 -24.63
C THR A 54 24.24 7.21 -25.33
N THR A 55 24.50 7.28 -26.64
CA THR A 55 25.02 6.14 -27.40
C THR A 55 26.39 5.75 -26.83
N LEU A 56 26.45 4.73 -25.98
CA LEU A 56 27.70 4.07 -25.66
C LEU A 56 28.05 3.21 -26.88
N GLN A 57 28.93 3.73 -27.74
CA GLN A 57 29.58 2.94 -28.77
C GLN A 57 30.56 2.00 -28.08
N ILE A 58 30.11 0.77 -27.81
CA ILE A 58 31.02 -0.30 -27.36
C ILE A 58 31.70 -0.82 -28.63
N PHE A 59 33.03 -0.64 -28.69
CA PHE A 59 33.88 -1.20 -29.73
C PHE A 59 34.33 -2.60 -29.29
N GLU A 60 33.69 -3.65 -29.79
CA GLU A 60 34.21 -5.02 -29.70
C GLU A 60 35.11 -5.30 -30.90
N TRP A 61 36.33 -5.78 -30.62
CA TRP A 61 37.30 -6.23 -31.61
C TRP A 61 37.11 -7.73 -31.83
N ASP A 62 36.47 -8.11 -32.93
CA ASP A 62 36.39 -9.49 -33.37
C ASP A 62 37.45 -9.75 -34.44
N THR A 63 38.34 -10.71 -34.23
CA THR A 63 39.26 -11.19 -35.27
C THR A 63 38.62 -12.33 -36.03
N HIS A 64 38.33 -12.14 -37.31
CA HIS A 64 37.93 -13.22 -38.21
C HIS A 64 39.10 -13.59 -39.13
N GLU A 65 39.25 -14.89 -39.38
CA GLU A 65 40.33 -15.45 -40.20
C GLU A 65 39.81 -15.68 -41.62
N GLU A 66 40.27 -14.87 -42.58
CA GLU A 66 40.04 -15.07 -44.00
C GLU A 66 41.40 -15.29 -44.68
N ASN A 67 41.56 -16.42 -45.37
CA ASN A 67 42.79 -16.80 -46.08
C ASN A 67 44.08 -16.74 -45.21
N GLY A 68 43.99 -17.09 -43.92
CA GLY A 68 45.14 -17.12 -43.00
C GLY A 68 45.66 -15.74 -42.57
N ILE A 69 44.86 -14.68 -42.79
CA ILE A 69 45.16 -13.32 -42.34
C ILE A 69 44.10 -12.93 -41.30
N HIS A 70 44.53 -12.62 -40.07
CA HIS A 70 43.63 -12.09 -39.03
C HIS A 70 43.29 -10.63 -39.33
N ILE A 71 42.06 -10.36 -39.73
CA ILE A 71 41.57 -8.99 -39.96
C ILE A 71 40.74 -8.58 -38.74
N PRO A 72 41.08 -7.46 -38.07
CA PRO A 72 40.23 -6.93 -37.01
C PRO A 72 38.94 -6.34 -37.59
N SER A 73 37.81 -6.82 -37.10
CA SER A 73 36.48 -6.30 -37.42
C SER A 73 35.88 -5.62 -36.20
N VAL A 74 35.32 -4.43 -36.39
CA VAL A 74 34.66 -3.66 -35.33
C VAL A 74 33.16 -3.87 -35.43
N LYS A 75 32.55 -4.55 -34.46
CA LYS A 75 31.09 -4.59 -34.32
C LYS A 75 30.63 -3.37 -33.54
N THR A 76 29.76 -2.57 -34.14
CA THR A 76 29.14 -1.40 -33.48
C THR A 76 27.79 -1.83 -32.91
N TYR A 77 27.70 -2.08 -31.60
CA TYR A 77 26.42 -2.33 -30.95
C TYR A 77 25.74 -1.00 -30.59
N ASN A 78 24.72 -0.62 -31.37
CA ASN A 78 23.81 0.46 -31.00
C ASN A 78 22.76 -0.08 -30.02
N ASN A 79 23.01 0.03 -28.72
CA ASN A 79 22.00 -0.33 -27.72
C ASN A 79 20.95 0.80 -27.59
N SER A 80 20.01 0.84 -28.53
CA SER A 80 18.99 1.91 -28.66
C SER A 80 17.75 1.74 -27.78
N ARG A 81 17.66 0.70 -26.94
CA ARG A 81 16.47 0.43 -26.11
C ARG A 81 16.58 1.01 -24.69
N CYS A 82 16.57 2.33 -24.53
CA CYS A 82 16.48 2.95 -23.20
C CYS A 82 15.14 3.65 -22.88
N GLY A 83 14.14 3.55 -23.77
CA GLY A 83 12.77 4.05 -23.56
C GLY A 83 11.72 2.94 -23.49
N TRP A 84 10.52 3.28 -23.01
CA TRP A 84 9.38 2.36 -22.97
C TRP A 84 8.48 2.57 -24.18
N GLU A 85 8.38 1.57 -25.08
CA GLU A 85 7.46 1.64 -26.22
C GLU A 85 6.01 1.84 -25.75
N PRO A 86 5.23 2.76 -26.35
CA PRO A 86 5.50 3.51 -27.59
C PRO A 86 6.15 4.90 -27.38
N PHE A 87 6.55 5.24 -26.17
CA PHE A 87 7.07 6.56 -25.77
C PHE A 87 8.59 6.72 -25.99
N ASP A 88 9.24 5.71 -26.53
CA ASP A 88 10.66 5.66 -26.91
C ASP A 88 10.96 6.49 -28.17
N LYS A 89 9.95 6.75 -29.00
CA LYS A 89 10.08 7.45 -30.29
C LYS A 89 10.42 8.94 -30.15
N SER A 90 10.96 9.54 -31.21
CA SER A 90 11.29 10.98 -31.27
C SER A 90 10.09 11.90 -31.03
N ASN A 91 8.88 11.41 -31.31
CA ASN A 91 7.63 12.13 -31.06
C ASN A 91 7.05 11.91 -29.65
N TYR A 92 7.82 11.39 -28.69
CA TYR A 92 7.37 11.13 -27.32
C TYR A 92 6.66 12.32 -26.66
N LYS A 93 7.12 13.56 -26.90
CA LYS A 93 6.48 14.78 -26.36
C LYS A 93 5.02 14.89 -26.80
N GLN A 94 4.72 14.55 -28.05
CA GLN A 94 3.36 14.56 -28.60
C GLN A 94 2.54 13.41 -28.02
N LEU A 95 3.13 12.23 -27.83
CA LEU A 95 2.47 11.05 -27.26
C LEU A 95 2.12 11.25 -25.77
N LEU A 96 3.05 11.77 -24.98
CA LEU A 96 2.82 12.13 -23.58
C LEU A 96 1.80 13.28 -23.45
N GLY A 97 1.86 14.26 -24.36
CA GLY A 97 0.87 15.33 -24.44
C GLY A 97 -0.53 14.82 -24.80
N ALA A 98 -0.64 13.87 -25.73
CA ALA A 98 -1.92 13.25 -26.11
C ALA A 98 -2.56 12.47 -24.95
N LEU A 99 -1.73 11.83 -24.13
CA LEU A 99 -2.14 11.11 -22.92
C LEU A 99 -2.72 12.04 -21.85
N ASP A 100 -2.08 13.20 -21.62
CA ASP A 100 -2.61 14.24 -20.72
C ASP A 100 -3.89 14.86 -21.26
N TYR A 101 -3.89 15.16 -22.56
CA TYR A 101 -5.03 15.79 -23.23
C TYR A 101 -6.26 14.89 -23.19
N SER A 102 -6.10 13.59 -23.42
CA SER A 102 -7.19 12.61 -23.37
C SER A 102 -7.82 12.53 -21.98
N PHE A 103 -7.01 12.53 -20.92
CA PHE A 103 -7.51 12.61 -19.54
C PHE A 103 -8.29 13.90 -19.29
N LEU A 104 -7.73 15.06 -19.67
CA LEU A 104 -8.34 16.37 -19.41
C LEU A 104 -9.64 16.58 -20.18
N CYS A 105 -9.71 16.14 -21.45
CA CYS A 105 -10.94 16.19 -22.24
C CYS A 105 -12.03 15.29 -21.64
N ALA A 106 -11.67 14.06 -21.28
CA ALA A 106 -12.60 13.12 -20.64
C ALA A 106 -13.10 13.67 -19.30
N TYR A 107 -12.20 14.24 -18.49
CA TYR A 107 -12.56 14.90 -17.24
C TYR A 107 -13.51 16.09 -17.47
N ALA A 108 -13.22 16.94 -18.45
CA ALA A 108 -14.07 18.10 -18.76
C ALA A 108 -15.50 17.68 -19.15
N VAL A 109 -15.65 16.71 -20.04
CA VAL A 109 -16.96 16.17 -20.43
C VAL A 109 -17.65 15.50 -19.24
N GLY A 110 -16.91 14.66 -18.51
CA GLY A 110 -17.42 13.95 -17.35
C GLY A 110 -17.86 14.87 -16.22
N MET A 111 -17.32 16.09 -16.09
CA MET A 111 -17.74 17.05 -15.07
C MET A 111 -19.17 17.54 -15.29
N TYR A 112 -19.57 17.81 -16.54
CA TYR A 112 -20.95 18.17 -16.86
C TYR A 112 -21.92 17.02 -16.57
N LEU A 113 -21.56 15.80 -16.99
CA LEU A 113 -22.39 14.62 -16.77
C LEU A 113 -22.46 14.24 -15.29
N SER A 114 -21.35 14.37 -14.57
CA SER A 114 -21.24 13.98 -13.16
C SER A 114 -22.11 14.83 -12.25
N GLY A 115 -22.27 16.13 -12.53
CA GLY A 115 -23.22 16.97 -11.82
C GLY A 115 -24.65 16.42 -11.90
N ILE A 116 -25.11 16.11 -13.12
CA ILE A 116 -26.47 15.61 -13.38
C ILE A 116 -26.69 14.23 -12.74
N ILE A 117 -25.70 13.33 -12.85
CA ILE A 117 -25.79 11.98 -12.27
C ILE A 117 -25.72 12.06 -10.73
N GLY A 118 -24.85 12.91 -10.20
CA GLY A 118 -24.64 13.08 -8.76
C GLY A 118 -25.87 13.61 -8.02
N GLU A 119 -26.75 14.36 -8.70
CA GLU A 119 -28.05 14.80 -8.14
C GLU A 119 -29.06 13.65 -8.01
N ARG A 120 -28.93 12.61 -8.83
CA ARG A 120 -29.89 11.48 -8.90
C ARG A 120 -29.47 10.29 -8.05
N LEU A 121 -28.24 10.28 -7.57
CA LEU A 121 -27.68 9.18 -6.78
C LEU A 121 -27.35 9.65 -5.36
N PRO A 122 -27.42 8.76 -4.35
CA PRO A 122 -26.94 9.09 -3.03
C PRO A 122 -25.43 9.38 -3.09
N ILE A 123 -25.05 10.60 -2.69
CA ILE A 123 -23.69 11.16 -2.80
C ILE A 123 -22.60 10.25 -2.21
N ARG A 124 -22.94 9.49 -1.17
CA ARG A 124 -22.04 8.55 -0.49
C ARG A 124 -21.63 7.42 -1.45
N TYR A 125 -22.59 6.78 -2.10
CA TYR A 125 -22.31 5.67 -3.03
C TYR A 125 -21.65 6.17 -4.30
N TYR A 126 -22.11 7.33 -4.80
CA TYR A 126 -21.56 7.94 -6.00
C TYR A 126 -20.07 8.30 -5.84
N LEU A 127 -19.72 8.98 -4.74
CA LEU A 127 -18.33 9.32 -4.42
C LEU A 127 -17.48 8.08 -4.18
N SER A 128 -17.97 7.12 -3.39
CA SER A 128 -17.21 5.91 -3.05
C SER A 128 -16.94 5.04 -4.29
N GLY A 129 -17.95 4.85 -5.14
CA GLY A 129 -17.81 4.09 -6.39
C GLY A 129 -16.80 4.74 -7.34
N GLY A 130 -16.87 6.08 -7.50
CA GLY A 130 -15.93 6.82 -8.33
C GLY A 130 -14.50 6.80 -7.80
N MET A 131 -14.30 6.83 -6.49
CA MET A 131 -12.99 6.69 -5.87
C MET A 131 -12.36 5.31 -6.08
N LEU A 132 -13.14 4.24 -5.88
CA LEU A 132 -12.68 2.87 -6.12
C LEU A 132 -12.33 2.65 -7.60
N ALA A 133 -13.20 3.11 -8.50
CA ALA A 133 -12.96 3.04 -9.94
C ALA A 133 -11.72 3.86 -10.34
N SER A 134 -11.51 5.04 -9.75
CA SER A 134 -10.31 5.84 -10.00
C SER A 134 -9.03 5.13 -9.56
N GLY A 135 -9.03 4.51 -8.37
CA GLY A 135 -7.91 3.69 -7.90
C GLY A 135 -7.63 2.53 -8.87
N PHE A 136 -8.68 1.85 -9.34
CA PHE A 136 -8.58 0.75 -10.30
C PHE A 136 -7.97 1.19 -11.64
N PHE A 137 -8.48 2.25 -12.28
CA PHE A 137 -7.93 2.72 -13.57
C PHE A 137 -6.54 3.33 -13.43
N THR A 138 -6.21 3.89 -12.26
CA THR A 138 -4.84 4.33 -11.94
C THR A 138 -3.89 3.14 -11.81
N ALA A 139 -4.33 2.05 -11.17
CA ALA A 139 -3.55 0.82 -11.08
C ALA A 139 -3.39 0.14 -12.45
N LEU A 140 -4.41 0.15 -13.31
CA LEU A 140 -4.31 -0.33 -14.70
C LEU A 140 -3.17 0.35 -15.46
N PHE A 141 -2.99 1.66 -15.30
CA PHE A 141 -1.84 2.36 -15.91
C PHE A 141 -0.50 1.73 -15.51
N GLY A 142 -0.32 1.42 -14.22
CA GLY A 142 0.87 0.75 -13.70
C GLY A 142 1.00 -0.72 -14.13
N ILE A 143 -0.12 -1.42 -14.34
CA ILE A 143 -0.17 -2.80 -14.83
C ILE A 143 0.42 -2.92 -16.23
N GLY A 144 0.33 -1.88 -17.05
CA GLY A 144 0.97 -1.82 -18.38
C GLY A 144 2.45 -2.19 -18.37
N TYR A 145 3.18 -1.80 -17.32
CA TYR A 145 4.56 -2.21 -17.11
C TYR A 145 4.72 -3.73 -16.91
N PHE A 146 3.91 -4.33 -16.01
CA PHE A 146 4.04 -5.75 -15.63
C PHE A 146 3.56 -6.70 -16.72
N CYS A 147 2.55 -6.30 -17.48
CA CYS A 147 2.05 -7.06 -18.62
C CYS A 147 2.85 -6.81 -19.91
N ASN A 148 3.93 -6.02 -19.84
CA ASN A 148 4.76 -5.63 -20.98
C ASN A 148 3.93 -5.09 -22.17
N ILE A 149 2.99 -4.18 -21.87
CA ILE A 149 2.05 -3.64 -22.84
C ILE A 149 2.66 -2.40 -23.52
N HIS A 150 2.93 -2.52 -24.82
CA HIS A 150 3.53 -1.47 -25.66
C HIS A 150 2.50 -0.75 -26.57
N SER A 151 1.22 -0.79 -26.21
CA SER A 151 0.14 -0.15 -26.98
C SER A 151 -0.22 1.22 -26.43
N LEU A 152 -0.15 2.27 -27.26
CA LEU A 152 -0.56 3.63 -26.87
C LEU A 152 -2.04 3.67 -26.44
N TRP A 153 -2.88 2.94 -27.15
CA TRP A 153 -4.32 2.90 -26.90
C TRP A 153 -4.67 2.36 -25.52
N TYR A 154 -3.88 1.44 -24.98
CA TYR A 154 -4.06 0.95 -23.61
C TYR A 154 -3.96 2.10 -22.60
N TYR A 155 -2.88 2.89 -22.69
CA TYR A 155 -2.64 4.02 -21.80
C TYR A 155 -3.66 5.15 -22.00
N ILE A 156 -4.09 5.41 -23.25
CA ILE A 156 -5.15 6.39 -23.55
C ILE A 156 -6.49 5.95 -22.95
N ILE A 157 -6.91 4.70 -23.16
CA ILE A 157 -8.19 4.19 -22.64
C ILE A 157 -8.19 4.21 -21.12
N ALA A 158 -7.10 3.78 -20.48
CA ALA A 158 -6.96 3.86 -19.03
C ALA A 158 -7.11 5.30 -18.52
N GLN A 159 -6.51 6.27 -19.22
CA GLN A 159 -6.59 7.69 -18.85
C GLN A 159 -7.96 8.32 -19.12
N VAL A 160 -8.62 7.97 -20.20
CA VAL A 160 -10.00 8.43 -20.49
C VAL A 160 -10.95 7.90 -19.42
N ALA A 161 -10.89 6.59 -19.13
CA ALA A 161 -11.72 5.98 -18.10
C ALA A 161 -11.44 6.59 -16.71
N ASN A 162 -10.16 6.75 -16.34
CA ASN A 162 -9.77 7.40 -15.10
C ASN A 162 -10.26 8.85 -15.03
N GLY A 163 -10.15 9.60 -16.13
CA GLY A 163 -10.66 10.97 -16.24
C GLY A 163 -12.16 11.05 -15.97
N LEU A 164 -12.97 10.19 -16.60
CA LEU A 164 -14.42 10.15 -16.41
C LEU A 164 -14.82 9.78 -14.97
N VAL A 165 -14.21 8.75 -14.38
CA VAL A 165 -14.62 8.32 -13.02
C VAL A 165 -14.16 9.30 -11.94
N GLN A 166 -13.08 10.04 -12.17
CA GLN A 166 -12.60 11.03 -11.22
C GLN A 166 -13.46 12.30 -11.14
N THR A 167 -14.36 12.53 -12.09
CA THR A 167 -15.26 13.69 -12.04
C THR A 167 -16.29 13.56 -10.92
N THR A 168 -16.57 12.34 -10.46
CA THR A 168 -17.43 12.02 -9.31
C THR A 168 -17.02 12.76 -8.03
N GLY A 169 -15.74 13.11 -7.87
CA GLY A 169 -15.24 13.77 -6.67
C GLY A 169 -15.80 15.17 -6.47
N TRP A 170 -15.68 16.04 -7.47
CA TRP A 170 -15.70 17.50 -7.23
C TRP A 170 -17.11 18.03 -6.97
N PRO A 171 -18.09 17.71 -7.82
CA PRO A 171 -19.48 18.07 -7.57
C PRO A 171 -19.98 17.49 -6.24
N SER A 172 -19.61 16.25 -5.93
CA SER A 172 -20.05 15.55 -4.72
C SER A 172 -19.53 16.21 -3.45
N VAL A 173 -18.24 16.49 -3.39
CA VAL A 173 -17.63 17.00 -2.15
C VAL A 173 -17.93 18.48 -1.94
N VAL A 174 -17.93 19.29 -3.00
CA VAL A 174 -18.35 20.70 -2.91
C VAL A 174 -19.79 20.79 -2.37
N THR A 175 -20.68 19.91 -2.85
CA THR A 175 -22.05 19.81 -2.34
C THR A 175 -22.07 19.37 -0.87
N CYS A 176 -21.27 18.37 -0.50
CA CYS A 176 -21.18 17.88 0.88
C CYS A 176 -20.73 18.97 1.86
N ILE A 177 -19.64 19.66 1.56
CA ILE A 177 -19.10 20.75 2.41
C ILE A 177 -20.06 21.93 2.43
N GLY A 178 -20.64 22.29 1.27
CA GLY A 178 -21.62 23.37 1.16
C GLY A 178 -22.84 23.17 2.07
N ASN A 179 -23.31 21.93 2.20
CA ASN A 179 -24.46 21.56 3.04
C ASN A 179 -24.12 21.56 4.54
N TRP A 180 -22.94 21.07 4.93
CA TRP A 180 -22.55 20.98 6.35
C TRP A 180 -22.08 22.30 6.97
N PHE A 181 -21.53 23.23 6.17
CA PHE A 181 -20.88 24.44 6.69
C PHE A 181 -21.61 25.75 6.38
N GLY A 182 -22.71 25.73 5.62
CA GLY A 182 -23.55 26.92 5.40
C GLY A 182 -22.84 28.06 4.66
N LYS A 183 -23.34 29.30 4.76
CA LYS A 183 -22.90 30.46 3.94
C LYS A 183 -21.87 31.39 4.60
N GLY A 184 -21.77 31.45 5.93
CA GLY A 184 -21.07 32.53 6.63
C GLY A 184 -19.52 32.53 6.59
N ARG A 185 -18.87 31.37 6.44
CA ARG A 185 -17.38 31.24 6.40
C ARG A 185 -16.89 30.37 5.23
N ARG A 186 -17.63 30.36 4.12
CA ARG A 186 -17.34 29.47 2.97
C ARG A 186 -15.92 29.63 2.42
N GLY A 187 -15.42 30.86 2.31
CA GLY A 187 -14.09 31.12 1.76
C GLY A 187 -12.96 30.48 2.59
N LEU A 188 -12.97 30.66 3.92
CA LEU A 188 -11.97 30.06 4.80
C LEU A 188 -12.05 28.53 4.80
N ILE A 189 -13.26 27.98 4.88
CA ILE A 189 -13.49 26.52 4.95
C ILE A 189 -13.09 25.87 3.63
N MET A 190 -13.51 26.43 2.49
CA MET A 190 -13.10 25.93 1.17
C MET A 190 -11.61 26.13 0.92
N GLY A 191 -11.02 27.23 1.40
CA GLY A 191 -9.58 27.48 1.29
C GLY A 191 -8.73 26.46 2.07
N LEU A 192 -9.09 26.22 3.34
CA LEU A 192 -8.46 25.19 4.18
C LEU A 192 -8.69 23.80 3.60
N TRP A 193 -9.90 23.53 3.09
CA TRP A 193 -10.19 22.25 2.49
C TRP A 193 -9.34 22.03 1.23
N ASN A 194 -9.32 23.00 0.31
CA ASN A 194 -8.60 22.93 -0.97
C ASN A 194 -7.07 22.73 -0.84
N SER A 195 -6.49 22.93 0.36
CA SER A 195 -5.09 22.56 0.60
C SER A 195 -4.84 21.06 0.43
N HIS A 196 -5.89 20.21 0.40
CA HIS A 196 -5.81 18.80 0.03
C HIS A 196 -5.08 18.59 -1.31
N THR A 197 -5.17 19.53 -2.26
CA THR A 197 -4.54 19.41 -3.58
C THR A 197 -3.03 19.44 -3.45
N SER A 198 -2.52 20.38 -2.66
CA SER A 198 -1.08 20.49 -2.38
C SER A 198 -0.59 19.28 -1.60
N VAL A 199 -1.33 18.84 -0.58
CA VAL A 199 -0.99 17.64 0.20
C VAL A 199 -0.94 16.41 -0.71
N GLY A 200 -1.99 16.12 -1.48
CA GLY A 200 -2.02 14.98 -2.40
C GLY A 200 -0.92 15.02 -3.46
N ASN A 201 -0.62 16.18 -4.04
CA ASN A 201 0.47 16.34 -4.99
C ASN A 201 1.84 16.06 -4.36
N ILE A 202 2.07 16.51 -3.13
CA ILE A 202 3.29 16.19 -2.39
C ILE A 202 3.38 14.67 -2.20
N LEU A 203 2.34 14.07 -1.63
CA LEU A 203 2.34 12.63 -1.32
C LEU A 203 2.50 11.76 -2.57
N GLY A 204 1.76 12.05 -3.63
CA GLY A 204 1.83 11.28 -4.86
C GLY A 204 3.18 11.42 -5.58
N SER A 205 3.86 12.57 -5.46
CA SER A 205 5.22 12.73 -5.99
C SER A 205 6.22 11.87 -5.22
N LEU A 206 6.12 11.89 -3.89
CA LEU A 206 7.02 11.16 -2.99
C LEU A 206 6.87 9.64 -3.17
N ILE A 207 5.63 9.16 -3.18
CA ILE A 207 5.32 7.72 -3.32
C ILE A 207 5.78 7.22 -4.69
N ALA A 208 5.46 7.94 -5.77
CA ALA A 208 5.84 7.52 -7.12
C ALA A 208 7.35 7.53 -7.34
N GLY A 209 8.05 8.53 -6.78
CA GLY A 209 9.49 8.68 -6.95
C GLY A 209 10.32 7.49 -6.44
N TYR A 210 9.79 6.69 -5.51
CA TYR A 210 10.50 5.50 -5.00
C TYR A 210 10.76 4.47 -6.10
N TRP A 211 9.74 4.12 -6.88
CA TRP A 211 9.82 3.03 -7.85
C TRP A 211 10.09 3.49 -9.28
N VAL A 212 10.00 4.79 -9.53
CA VAL A 212 10.05 5.34 -10.89
C VAL A 212 11.29 4.85 -11.65
N SER A 213 12.47 4.91 -11.04
CA SER A 213 13.75 4.60 -11.68
C SER A 213 14.09 3.11 -11.82
N THR A 214 13.38 2.23 -11.12
CA THR A 214 13.64 0.78 -11.15
C THR A 214 12.54 0.01 -11.87
N CYS A 215 11.28 0.23 -11.47
CA CYS A 215 10.10 -0.41 -12.03
C CYS A 215 8.96 0.59 -11.92
N TRP A 216 8.85 1.48 -12.89
CA TRP A 216 7.91 2.61 -12.81
C TRP A 216 6.46 2.18 -12.57
N GLY A 217 6.05 0.97 -12.95
CA GLY A 217 4.72 0.43 -12.66
C GLY A 217 4.39 0.32 -11.16
N LEU A 218 5.40 0.14 -10.29
CA LEU A 218 5.20 0.12 -8.84
C LEU A 218 4.95 1.52 -8.26
N SER A 219 5.24 2.59 -9.01
CA SER A 219 4.88 3.97 -8.60
C SER A 219 3.38 4.16 -8.40
N PHE A 220 2.59 3.21 -8.94
CA PHE A 220 1.14 3.17 -8.85
C PHE A 220 0.61 2.13 -7.84
N VAL A 221 1.46 1.22 -7.34
CA VAL A 221 1.02 0.05 -6.55
C VAL A 221 1.83 -0.19 -5.26
N GLY A 222 3.14 0.15 -5.21
CA GLY A 222 4.16 -0.27 -4.23
C GLY A 222 3.90 -0.08 -2.72
N VAL A 223 3.29 1.04 -2.33
CA VAL A 223 2.91 1.32 -0.92
C VAL A 223 1.65 0.54 -0.54
N VAL A 224 0.80 0.24 -1.52
CA VAL A 224 -0.47 -0.45 -1.32
C VAL A 224 -0.22 -1.90 -0.90
N GLU A 225 0.76 -2.60 -1.48
CA GLU A 225 1.00 -4.00 -1.11
C GLU A 225 1.45 -4.15 0.35
N PHE A 226 2.39 -3.33 0.83
CA PHE A 226 2.81 -3.36 2.25
C PHE A 226 1.71 -2.85 3.20
N SER A 227 0.94 -1.83 2.79
CA SER A 227 -0.17 -1.31 3.60
C SER A 227 -1.31 -2.34 3.75
N LEU A 228 -1.65 -3.05 2.66
CA LEU A 228 -2.66 -4.11 2.69
C LEU A 228 -2.15 -5.36 3.42
N CYS A 229 -0.88 -5.74 3.24
CA CYS A 229 -0.27 -6.79 4.08
C CYS A 229 -0.40 -6.43 5.57
N LEU A 230 -0.08 -5.18 5.93
CA LEU A 230 -0.16 -4.74 7.32
C LEU A 230 -1.60 -4.71 7.84
N LEU A 231 -2.60 -4.39 7.01
CA LEU A 231 -4.02 -4.50 7.38
C LEU A 231 -4.33 -5.89 7.90
N PHE A 232 -4.02 -6.93 7.14
CA PHE A 232 -4.34 -8.29 7.53
C PHE A 232 -3.44 -8.81 8.66
N ALA A 233 -2.15 -8.47 8.68
CA ALA A 233 -1.26 -8.85 9.77
C ALA A 233 -1.67 -8.22 11.12
N LYS A 234 -2.05 -6.93 11.12
CA LYS A 234 -2.52 -6.22 12.31
C LYS A 234 -3.91 -6.70 12.74
N LEU A 235 -4.75 -7.15 11.80
CA LEU A 235 -6.01 -7.85 12.09
C LEU A 235 -5.77 -9.13 12.91
N VAL A 236 -4.87 -10.00 12.47
CA VAL A 236 -4.53 -11.24 13.19
C VAL A 236 -3.94 -10.90 14.57
N SER A 237 -2.95 -10.01 14.62
CA SER A 237 -2.25 -9.61 15.86
C SER A 237 -3.20 -9.04 16.91
N TYR A 238 -4.09 -8.11 16.51
CA TYR A 238 -5.01 -7.48 17.44
C TYR A 238 -6.18 -8.40 17.81
N THR A 239 -6.56 -9.34 16.94
CA THR A 239 -7.50 -10.39 17.36
C THR A 239 -6.92 -11.20 18.51
N PHE A 240 -5.65 -11.63 18.44
CA PHE A 240 -5.00 -12.29 19.57
C PHE A 240 -4.96 -11.40 20.81
N LEU A 241 -4.56 -10.13 20.67
CA LEU A 241 -4.47 -9.19 21.80
C LEU A 241 -5.78 -9.10 22.61
N PHE A 242 -6.93 -9.00 21.95
CA PHE A 242 -8.21 -8.82 22.63
C PHE A 242 -8.91 -10.12 22.98
N TRP A 243 -8.73 -11.17 22.18
CA TRP A 243 -9.57 -12.36 22.25
C TRP A 243 -8.85 -13.58 22.83
N LEU A 244 -7.51 -13.63 22.80
CA LEU A 244 -6.74 -14.76 23.32
C LEU A 244 -7.02 -15.06 24.81
N PRO A 245 -7.10 -14.07 25.72
CA PRO A 245 -7.44 -14.36 27.12
C PRO A 245 -8.83 -14.99 27.26
N LEU A 246 -9.79 -14.52 26.46
CA LEU A 246 -11.16 -15.04 26.44
C LEU A 246 -11.20 -16.48 25.92
N TYR A 247 -10.45 -16.79 24.87
CA TYR A 247 -10.30 -18.15 24.35
C TYR A 247 -9.75 -19.11 25.40
N ILE A 248 -8.63 -18.74 26.04
CA ILE A 248 -7.97 -19.57 27.05
C ILE A 248 -8.89 -19.79 28.26
N THR A 249 -9.59 -18.75 28.71
CA THR A 249 -10.59 -18.84 29.81
C THR A 249 -11.68 -19.85 29.49
N ASN A 250 -12.21 -19.84 28.26
CA ASN A 250 -13.33 -20.71 27.87
C ASN A 250 -12.93 -22.15 27.55
N VAL A 251 -11.74 -22.37 26.99
CA VAL A 251 -11.29 -23.71 26.56
C VAL A 251 -10.59 -24.47 27.69
N GLU A 252 -9.76 -23.78 28.48
CA GLU A 252 -9.00 -24.40 29.57
C GLU A 252 -9.69 -24.26 30.93
N HIS A 253 -10.88 -23.61 30.98
CA HIS A 253 -11.60 -23.29 32.21
C HIS A 253 -10.72 -22.59 33.27
N LEU A 254 -9.73 -21.83 32.82
CA LEU A 254 -8.80 -21.10 33.67
C LEU A 254 -9.45 -19.82 34.20
N ASP A 255 -9.04 -19.40 35.40
CA ASP A 255 -9.40 -18.09 35.92
C ASP A 255 -8.87 -16.96 35.02
N ALA A 256 -9.63 -15.86 34.94
CA ALA A 256 -9.35 -14.74 34.05
C ALA A 256 -7.93 -14.17 34.27
N LYS A 257 -7.43 -14.18 35.52
CA LYS A 257 -6.07 -13.75 35.83
C LYS A 257 -5.03 -14.65 35.15
N LYS A 258 -5.16 -15.98 35.28
CA LYS A 258 -4.22 -16.94 34.68
C LYS A 258 -4.27 -16.91 33.17
N ALA A 259 -5.45 -16.77 32.58
CA ALA A 259 -5.61 -16.64 31.13
C ALA A 259 -4.97 -15.34 30.59
N GLY A 260 -5.13 -14.24 31.34
CA GLY A 260 -4.43 -12.98 31.07
C GLY A 260 -2.92 -13.14 31.13
N ASP A 261 -2.40 -13.71 32.21
CA ASP A 261 -0.97 -13.97 32.40
C ASP A 261 -0.40 -14.83 31.24
N LEU A 262 -1.12 -15.89 30.83
CA LEU A 262 -0.71 -16.77 29.73
C LEU A 262 -0.73 -16.07 28.38
N SER A 263 -1.71 -15.19 28.12
CA SER A 263 -1.81 -14.46 26.85
C SER A 263 -0.63 -13.53 26.58
N THR A 264 0.04 -13.04 27.63
CA THR A 264 1.23 -12.18 27.50
C THR A 264 2.37 -12.87 26.76
N LEU A 265 2.43 -14.21 26.77
CA LEU A 265 3.45 -14.97 26.06
C LEU A 265 3.37 -14.80 24.54
N PHE A 266 2.20 -14.48 23.99
CA PHE A 266 2.06 -14.10 22.59
C PHE A 266 2.86 -12.82 22.29
N ASP A 267 2.76 -11.81 23.16
CA ASP A 267 3.50 -10.56 23.00
C ASP A 267 5.00 -10.76 23.23
N VAL A 268 5.39 -11.60 24.20
CA VAL A 268 6.79 -12.01 24.40
C VAL A 268 7.35 -12.66 23.14
N GLY A 269 6.62 -13.61 22.56
CA GLY A 269 6.96 -14.21 21.27
C GLY A 269 7.14 -13.14 20.19
N GLY A 270 6.22 -12.17 20.14
CA GLY A 270 6.29 -11.05 19.20
C GLY A 270 7.52 -10.16 19.32
N ILE A 271 8.03 -9.93 20.53
CA ILE A 271 9.30 -9.21 20.74
C ILE A 271 10.44 -9.96 20.03
N PHE A 272 10.58 -11.26 20.30
CA PHE A 272 11.61 -12.08 19.65
C PHE A 272 11.41 -12.17 18.14
N GLY A 273 10.16 -12.30 17.69
CA GLY A 273 9.80 -12.30 16.28
C GLY A 273 10.19 -11.03 15.54
N GLY A 274 9.93 -9.86 16.14
CA GLY A 274 10.32 -8.57 15.57
C GLY A 274 11.83 -8.41 15.44
N ILE A 275 12.59 -8.80 16.48
CA ILE A 275 14.06 -8.78 16.45
C ILE A 275 14.59 -9.73 15.37
N LEU A 276 14.07 -10.97 15.32
CA LEU A 276 14.47 -11.98 14.36
C LEU A 276 14.16 -11.53 12.92
N ALA A 277 12.97 -10.99 12.68
CA ALA A 277 12.56 -10.44 11.39
C ALA A 277 13.51 -9.31 10.94
N GLY A 278 13.89 -8.41 11.86
CA GLY A 278 14.86 -7.36 11.61
C GLY A 278 16.22 -7.93 11.18
N VAL A 279 16.78 -8.84 11.98
CA VAL A 279 18.10 -9.45 11.71
C VAL A 279 18.12 -10.23 10.39
N ILE A 280 17.12 -11.08 10.15
CA ILE A 280 17.02 -11.86 8.90
C ILE A 280 16.89 -10.90 7.72
N SER A 281 16.01 -9.91 7.83
CA SER A 281 15.77 -8.99 6.73
C SER A 281 16.96 -8.10 6.42
N ASP A 282 17.74 -7.69 7.41
CA ASP A 282 18.97 -6.90 7.21
C ASP A 282 20.06 -7.74 6.53
N ARG A 283 20.21 -9.00 6.94
CA ARG A 283 21.18 -9.92 6.34
C ARG A 283 20.83 -10.27 4.90
N LEU A 284 19.56 -10.55 4.62
CA LEU A 284 19.09 -10.91 3.29
C LEU A 284 18.91 -9.69 2.38
N LYS A 285 18.77 -8.48 2.94
CA LYS A 285 18.33 -7.26 2.24
C LYS A 285 17.00 -7.46 1.48
N LYS A 286 16.16 -8.37 1.98
CA LYS A 286 14.89 -8.82 1.35
C LYS A 286 13.77 -8.74 2.38
N ARG A 287 13.11 -7.58 2.43
CA ARG A 287 12.12 -7.23 3.46
C ARG A 287 10.82 -7.96 3.21
N ALA A 288 10.34 -7.98 1.97
CA ALA A 288 9.10 -8.66 1.59
C ALA A 288 9.22 -10.19 1.73
N THR A 289 10.37 -10.76 1.36
CA THR A 289 10.66 -12.20 1.50
C THR A 289 10.70 -12.62 2.96
N THR A 290 11.31 -11.82 3.83
CA THR A 290 11.34 -12.10 5.27
C THR A 290 9.92 -12.12 5.86
N CYS A 291 9.11 -11.08 5.60
CA CYS A 291 7.71 -11.06 6.01
C CYS A 291 6.93 -12.25 5.43
N GLY A 292 7.10 -12.54 4.14
CA GLY A 292 6.40 -13.61 3.45
C GLY A 292 6.69 -15.00 4.01
N MET A 293 7.95 -15.29 4.34
CA MET A 293 8.33 -16.57 4.96
C MET A 293 7.69 -16.73 6.34
N MET A 294 7.71 -15.67 7.16
CA MET A 294 7.11 -15.72 8.49
C MET A 294 5.58 -15.92 8.41
N LEU A 295 4.89 -15.20 7.52
CA LEU A 295 3.45 -15.38 7.27
C LEU A 295 3.14 -16.79 6.73
N LEU A 296 3.93 -17.30 5.78
CA LEU A 296 3.73 -18.65 5.25
C LEU A 296 3.80 -19.73 6.34
N ILE A 297 4.66 -19.55 7.34
CA ILE A 297 4.78 -20.47 8.48
C ILE A 297 3.69 -20.17 9.53
N ALA A 298 3.24 -18.92 9.66
CA ALA A 298 2.19 -18.51 10.58
C ALA A 298 0.87 -19.24 10.31
N GLY A 299 0.41 -19.30 9.05
CA GLY A 299 -0.86 -19.96 8.68
C GLY A 299 -1.04 -21.38 9.24
N PRO A 300 -0.13 -22.33 8.98
CA PRO A 300 -0.18 -23.66 9.58
C PRO A 300 -0.05 -23.65 11.10
N THR A 301 0.79 -22.76 11.65
CA THR A 301 1.01 -22.64 13.10
C THR A 301 -0.26 -22.19 13.84
N LEU A 302 -1.04 -21.27 13.25
CA LEU A 302 -2.32 -20.81 13.78
C LEU A 302 -3.34 -21.95 13.88
N TYR A 303 -3.38 -22.84 12.87
CA TYR A 303 -4.20 -24.04 12.92
C TYR A 303 -3.71 -25.02 13.99
N MET A 304 -2.40 -25.29 14.02
CA MET A 304 -1.80 -26.18 15.01
C MET A 304 -2.02 -25.68 16.45
N PHE A 305 -2.02 -24.38 16.69
CA PHE A 305 -2.31 -23.81 18.01
C PHE A 305 -3.68 -24.29 18.53
N SER A 306 -4.72 -24.31 17.69
CA SER A 306 -6.06 -24.74 18.07
C SER A 306 -6.17 -26.23 18.47
N ALA A 307 -5.26 -27.07 17.97
CA ALA A 307 -5.20 -28.50 18.26
C ALA A 307 -4.25 -28.81 19.42
N ILE A 308 -3.08 -28.19 19.44
CA ILE A 308 -1.99 -28.43 20.39
C ILE A 308 -2.25 -27.75 21.73
N SER A 309 -2.96 -26.62 21.78
CA SER A 309 -3.26 -25.95 23.05
C SER A 309 -4.01 -26.85 24.04
N LYS A 310 -4.82 -27.79 23.52
CA LYS A 310 -5.58 -28.77 24.30
C LYS A 310 -4.74 -29.91 24.90
N MET A 311 -3.47 -30.03 24.50
CA MET A 311 -2.57 -31.11 24.94
C MET A 311 -1.86 -30.80 26.27
N GLY A 312 -1.98 -29.57 26.77
CA GLY A 312 -1.46 -29.17 28.07
C GLY A 312 -0.86 -27.75 28.09
N PHE A 313 -0.54 -27.31 29.30
CA PHE A 313 -0.06 -25.95 29.58
C PHE A 313 1.28 -25.63 28.89
N GLU A 314 2.24 -26.56 28.94
CA GLU A 314 3.56 -26.40 28.31
C GLU A 314 3.46 -26.27 26.79
N ALA A 315 2.60 -27.06 26.16
CA ALA A 315 2.37 -27.02 24.72
C ALA A 315 1.72 -25.68 24.31
N THR A 316 0.81 -25.16 25.13
CA THR A 316 0.21 -23.83 24.94
C THR A 316 1.25 -22.72 25.03
N ILE A 317 2.15 -22.76 26.02
CA ILE A 317 3.23 -21.77 26.18
C ILE A 317 4.10 -21.71 24.91
N ILE A 318 4.59 -22.87 24.46
CA ILE A 318 5.48 -22.95 23.29
C ILE A 318 4.78 -22.42 22.05
N MET A 319 3.53 -22.84 21.82
CA MET A 319 2.79 -22.40 20.64
C MET A 319 2.43 -20.92 20.68
N LEU A 320 2.15 -20.32 21.85
CA LEU A 320 1.94 -18.88 21.98
C LEU A 320 3.18 -18.08 21.62
N LEU A 321 4.36 -18.53 22.06
CA LEU A 321 5.63 -17.89 21.71
C LEU A 321 5.90 -17.98 20.20
N ILE A 322 5.67 -19.14 19.58
CA ILE A 322 5.89 -19.33 18.13
C ILE A 322 4.86 -18.52 17.31
N CYS A 323 3.58 -18.59 17.65
CA CYS A 323 2.54 -17.80 16.99
C CYS A 323 2.83 -16.30 17.12
N GLY A 324 3.16 -15.84 18.32
CA GLY A 324 3.55 -14.46 18.58
C GLY A 324 4.72 -14.02 17.71
N ALA A 325 5.78 -14.84 17.64
CA ALA A 325 6.95 -14.53 16.84
C ALA A 325 6.65 -14.42 15.34
N LEU A 326 5.88 -15.36 14.80
CA LEU A 326 5.57 -15.43 13.38
C LEU A 326 4.55 -14.38 12.92
N VAL A 327 3.58 -14.03 13.77
CA VAL A 327 2.53 -13.05 13.44
C VAL A 327 3.01 -11.61 13.68
N ASN A 328 3.61 -11.32 14.84
CA ASN A 328 4.03 -9.97 15.19
C ASN A 328 5.36 -9.58 14.50
N GLY A 329 6.16 -10.54 14.03
CA GLY A 329 7.40 -10.27 13.30
C GLY A 329 7.19 -9.46 12.01
N PRO A 330 6.36 -9.92 11.06
CA PRO A 330 5.97 -9.15 9.87
C PRO A 330 5.34 -7.80 10.21
N TYR A 331 4.46 -7.77 11.22
CA TYR A 331 3.85 -6.53 11.70
C TYR A 331 4.91 -5.51 12.14
N ALA A 332 5.86 -5.91 12.99
CA ALA A 332 6.94 -5.07 13.48
C ALA A 332 7.87 -4.63 12.34
N LEU A 333 8.25 -5.56 11.45
CA LEU A 333 9.17 -5.28 10.34
C LEU A 333 8.56 -4.27 9.35
N ILE A 334 7.26 -4.38 9.06
CA ILE A 334 6.58 -3.47 8.12
C ILE A 334 6.39 -2.07 8.73
N THR A 335 5.96 -1.99 9.98
CA THR A 335 5.72 -0.71 10.68
C THR A 335 7.00 0.06 10.95
N THR A 336 8.13 -0.63 11.10
CA THR A 336 9.42 -0.01 11.41
C THR A 336 10.32 0.09 10.19
N ALA A 337 11.06 -0.98 9.86
CA ALA A 337 12.10 -0.97 8.84
C ALA A 337 11.55 -0.68 7.44
N VAL A 338 10.43 -1.30 7.03
CA VAL A 338 9.86 -1.04 5.71
C VAL A 338 9.33 0.38 5.61
N SER A 339 8.61 0.87 6.63
CA SER A 339 8.13 2.26 6.64
C SER A 339 9.29 3.27 6.63
N ALA A 340 10.39 2.97 7.32
CA ALA A 340 11.61 3.75 7.31
C ALA A 340 12.32 3.71 5.96
N ASP A 341 12.51 2.53 5.37
CA ASP A 341 13.17 2.35 4.07
C ASP A 341 12.38 3.04 2.95
N LEU A 342 11.05 2.88 2.95
CA LEU A 342 10.15 3.56 2.03
C LEU A 342 10.13 5.07 2.27
N GLY A 343 10.24 5.50 3.53
CA GLY A 343 10.14 6.89 3.98
C GLY A 343 11.44 7.70 3.93
N THR A 344 12.59 7.04 3.82
CA THR A 344 13.95 7.66 3.77
C THR A 344 14.70 7.34 2.49
N HIS A 345 14.04 6.70 1.52
CA HIS A 345 14.62 6.34 0.24
C HIS A 345 15.29 7.53 -0.46
N LYS A 346 16.40 7.29 -1.17
CA LYS A 346 17.22 8.32 -1.83
C LYS A 346 16.42 9.21 -2.80
N SER A 347 15.34 8.67 -3.39
CA SER A 347 14.40 9.40 -4.25
C SER A 347 13.64 10.53 -3.53
N LEU A 348 13.63 10.53 -2.19
CA LEU A 348 12.94 11.53 -1.37
C LEU A 348 13.84 12.74 -1.05
N HIS A 349 15.08 12.76 -1.55
CA HIS A 349 16.04 13.88 -1.40
C HIS A 349 16.16 14.40 0.04
N GLY A 350 16.10 13.51 1.04
CA GLY A 350 16.22 13.86 2.46
C GLY A 350 14.99 14.54 3.08
N ASN A 351 13.82 14.48 2.44
CA ASN A 351 12.60 15.10 2.98
C ASN A 351 12.03 14.31 4.17
N ALA A 352 12.34 14.75 5.39
CA ALA A 352 11.86 14.14 6.63
C ALA A 352 10.32 14.03 6.75
N LYS A 353 9.54 14.86 6.04
CA LYS A 353 8.06 14.77 6.04
C LYS A 353 7.56 13.53 5.30
N ALA A 354 8.31 13.03 4.32
CA ALA A 354 7.94 11.85 3.55
C ALA A 354 7.89 10.59 4.42
N LEU A 355 8.86 10.43 5.31
CA LEU A 355 8.90 9.34 6.30
C LEU A 355 7.63 9.31 7.15
N SER A 356 7.25 10.46 7.72
CA SER A 356 6.06 10.56 8.57
C SER A 356 4.78 10.16 7.83
N THR A 357 4.68 10.49 6.53
CA THR A 357 3.47 10.18 5.76
C THR A 357 3.40 8.73 5.31
N VAL A 358 4.51 8.16 4.83
CA VAL A 358 4.55 6.75 4.46
C VAL A 358 4.21 5.89 5.67
N THR A 359 4.79 6.22 6.83
CA THR A 359 4.48 5.56 8.10
C THR A 359 2.99 5.70 8.46
N ALA A 360 2.41 6.90 8.30
CA ALA A 360 0.99 7.14 8.57
C ALA A 360 0.04 6.38 7.63
N ILE A 361 0.37 6.22 6.34
CA ILE A 361 -0.44 5.45 5.39
C ILE A 361 -0.41 3.97 5.74
N ILE A 362 0.79 3.44 5.98
CA ILE A 362 1.00 2.03 6.32
C ILE A 362 0.28 1.73 7.64
N ASP A 363 0.61 2.46 8.71
CA ASP A 363 0.04 2.20 10.04
C ASP A 363 -1.46 2.53 10.12
N GLY A 364 -1.92 3.57 9.41
CA GLY A 364 -3.34 3.91 9.30
C GLY A 364 -4.15 2.80 8.63
N THR A 365 -3.64 2.24 7.52
CA THR A 365 -4.26 1.08 6.84
C THR A 365 -4.24 -0.16 7.73
N GLY A 366 -3.13 -0.41 8.43
CA GLY A 366 -3.02 -1.43 9.46
C GLY A 366 -4.10 -1.32 10.54
N SER A 367 -4.35 -0.10 11.02
CA SER A 367 -5.28 0.18 12.12
C SER A 367 -6.74 -0.13 11.76
N ILE A 368 -7.11 -0.14 10.48
CA ILE A 368 -8.40 -0.65 10.02
C ILE A 368 -8.51 -2.15 10.35
N GLY A 369 -7.47 -2.94 10.05
CA GLY A 369 -7.42 -4.35 10.40
C GLY A 369 -7.50 -4.60 11.91
N ALA A 370 -6.78 -3.78 12.70
CA ALA A 370 -6.84 -3.80 14.15
C ALA A 370 -8.25 -3.59 14.73
N ALA A 371 -9.07 -2.77 14.08
CA ALA A 371 -10.46 -2.55 14.47
C ALA A 371 -11.40 -3.68 13.99
N LEU A 372 -11.17 -4.20 12.78
CA LEU A 372 -12.00 -5.25 12.19
C LEU A 372 -11.80 -6.62 12.84
N GLY A 373 -10.58 -6.98 13.22
CA GLY A 373 -10.25 -8.30 13.75
C GLY A 373 -11.06 -8.69 14.99
N PRO A 374 -11.01 -7.91 16.09
CA PRO A 374 -11.79 -8.16 17.29
C PRO A 374 -13.31 -8.16 17.04
N LEU A 375 -13.80 -7.27 16.16
CA LEU A 375 -15.21 -7.24 15.77
C LEU A 375 -15.65 -8.55 15.12
N LEU A 376 -14.89 -9.01 14.11
CA LEU A 376 -15.18 -10.27 13.41
C LEU A 376 -15.04 -11.48 14.32
N ALA A 377 -14.00 -11.51 15.17
CA ALA A 377 -13.82 -12.58 16.15
C ALA A 377 -14.99 -12.65 17.15
N GLY A 378 -15.49 -11.50 17.62
CA GLY A 378 -16.69 -11.42 18.46
C GLY A 378 -17.91 -12.05 17.78
N LEU A 379 -18.18 -11.67 16.53
CA LEU A 379 -19.31 -12.20 15.75
C LEU A 379 -19.17 -13.71 15.49
N LEU A 380 -17.98 -14.16 15.09
CA LEU A 380 -17.73 -15.56 14.70
C LEU A 380 -17.60 -16.51 15.90
N SER A 381 -17.16 -16.03 17.05
CA SER A 381 -16.99 -16.86 18.26
C SER A 381 -18.31 -17.50 18.73
N SER A 382 -19.44 -16.85 18.46
CA SER A 382 -20.79 -17.37 18.75
C SER A 382 -21.08 -18.70 18.04
N SER A 383 -20.48 -18.94 16.88
CA SER A 383 -20.69 -20.12 16.05
C SER A 383 -19.60 -21.19 16.23
N GLY A 384 -18.67 -20.97 17.16
CA GLY A 384 -17.58 -21.89 17.49
C GLY A 384 -16.18 -21.33 17.24
N TRP A 385 -15.24 -21.72 18.11
CA TRP A 385 -13.87 -21.23 18.14
C TRP A 385 -13.08 -21.50 16.85
N ASN A 386 -13.38 -22.60 16.15
CA ASN A 386 -12.72 -22.95 14.89
C ASN A 386 -12.94 -21.90 13.79
N ASN A 387 -14.10 -21.23 13.77
CA ASN A 387 -14.41 -20.20 12.78
C ASN A 387 -13.52 -18.97 12.94
N VAL A 388 -13.14 -18.64 14.17
CA VAL A 388 -12.20 -17.54 14.43
C VAL A 388 -10.80 -17.93 13.93
N PHE A 389 -10.36 -19.17 14.15
CA PHE A 389 -9.08 -19.63 13.59
C PHE A 389 -9.07 -19.64 12.05
N TYR A 390 -10.15 -20.08 11.41
CA TYR A 390 -10.26 -19.99 9.95
C TYR A 390 -10.22 -18.55 9.44
N MET A 391 -10.88 -17.62 10.12
CA MET A 391 -10.78 -16.19 9.80
C MET A 391 -9.33 -15.69 9.92
N LEU A 392 -8.60 -16.07 10.97
CA LEU A 392 -7.19 -15.70 11.15
C LEU A 392 -6.30 -16.25 10.03
N MET A 393 -6.50 -17.51 9.64
CA MET A 393 -5.77 -18.13 8.53
C MET A 393 -6.07 -17.48 7.18
N ILE A 394 -7.33 -17.11 6.93
CA ILE A 394 -7.72 -16.39 5.71
C ILE A 394 -7.06 -15.02 5.69
N ALA A 395 -7.07 -14.29 6.80
CA ALA A 395 -6.41 -13.00 6.90
C ALA A 395 -4.89 -13.12 6.65
N ASP A 396 -4.23 -14.07 7.30
CA ASP A 396 -2.81 -14.37 7.11
C ASP A 396 -2.47 -14.72 5.65
N THR A 397 -3.29 -15.56 5.02
CA THR A 397 -3.17 -15.91 3.59
C THR A 397 -3.33 -14.66 2.72
N CYS A 398 -4.32 -13.81 2.99
CA CYS A 398 -4.49 -12.54 2.29
C CYS A 398 -3.27 -11.64 2.44
N ALA A 399 -2.69 -11.53 3.65
CA ALA A 399 -1.47 -10.77 3.89
C ALA A 399 -0.32 -11.26 3.00
N LEU A 400 -0.12 -12.58 2.95
CA LEU A 400 0.89 -13.22 2.11
C LEU A 400 0.65 -12.97 0.61
N LEU A 401 -0.60 -13.09 0.14
CA LEU A 401 -0.97 -12.86 -1.26
C LEU A 401 -0.58 -11.45 -1.74
N PHE A 402 -0.76 -10.42 -0.91
CA PHE A 402 -0.34 -9.06 -1.25
C PHE A 402 1.19 -8.91 -1.34
N LEU A 403 1.95 -9.72 -0.59
CA LEU A 403 3.42 -9.70 -0.67
C LEU A 403 4.02 -10.58 -1.77
N LEU A 404 3.30 -11.59 -2.29
CA LEU A 404 3.84 -12.55 -3.27
C LEU A 404 4.55 -11.90 -4.45
N ARG A 405 4.01 -10.79 -4.97
CA ARG A 405 4.62 -10.05 -6.08
C ARG A 405 5.95 -9.40 -5.69
N LEU A 406 6.03 -8.79 -4.51
CA LEU A 406 7.27 -8.18 -4.01
C LEU A 406 8.32 -9.26 -3.70
N ILE A 407 7.89 -10.40 -3.14
CA ILE A 407 8.75 -11.57 -2.89
C ILE A 407 9.36 -12.07 -4.20
N ARG A 408 8.52 -12.31 -5.23
CA ARG A 408 8.99 -12.75 -6.54
C ARG A 408 10.04 -11.78 -7.11
N LYS A 409 9.83 -10.48 -6.94
CA LYS A 409 10.77 -9.45 -7.40
C LYS A 409 12.10 -9.49 -6.63
N GLU A 410 12.06 -9.59 -5.30
CA GLU A 410 13.26 -9.72 -4.47
C GLU A 410 14.08 -10.99 -4.79
N LEU A 411 13.40 -12.06 -5.20
CA LEU A 411 14.04 -13.30 -5.64
C LEU A 411 14.65 -13.17 -7.05
N GLN A 412 13.95 -12.55 -8.00
CA GLN A 412 14.43 -12.34 -9.37
C GLN A 412 15.63 -11.39 -9.45
N CYS A 413 15.60 -10.27 -8.72
CA CYS A 413 16.70 -9.29 -8.73
C CYS A 413 18.02 -9.87 -8.17
N SER A 414 17.92 -10.96 -7.39
CA SER A 414 19.08 -11.71 -6.87
C SER A 414 19.76 -12.55 -7.94
N LEU A 415 19.02 -13.07 -8.93
CA LEU A 415 19.53 -13.90 -10.02
C LEU A 415 20.30 -13.07 -11.04
N ASP A 416 19.80 -11.88 -11.36
CA ASP A 416 20.48 -10.96 -12.29
C ASP A 416 21.83 -10.49 -11.72
N GLN A 417 21.92 -10.20 -10.41
CA GLN A 417 23.18 -9.77 -9.78
C GLN A 417 24.26 -10.86 -9.72
N THR A 418 23.88 -12.14 -9.69
CA THR A 418 24.83 -13.26 -9.81
C THR A 418 25.33 -13.44 -11.25
N LEU A 419 24.46 -13.28 -12.25
CA LEU A 419 24.84 -13.38 -13.66
C LEU A 419 25.83 -12.28 -14.11
N PHE A 420 25.78 -11.10 -13.48
CA PHE A 420 26.73 -10.00 -13.73
C PHE A 420 28.03 -10.07 -12.92
N LYS A 421 28.24 -11.10 -12.09
CA LYS A 421 29.53 -11.33 -11.38
C LYS A 421 30.39 -12.39 -12.04
N ASP A 422 29.81 -13.21 -12.92
CA ASP A 422 30.49 -14.29 -13.63
C ASP A 422 30.90 -13.91 -15.08
N HIS A 423 30.76 -12.63 -15.43
CA HIS A 423 31.35 -11.96 -16.60
C HIS A 423 32.09 -10.71 -16.13
#